data_AF-A0A7C6M5P6-F1
#
_entry.id   AF-A0A7C6M5P6-F1
#
_cell.length_a   1.000
_cell.length_b   1.000
_cell.length_c   1.000
_cell.angle_alpha   90.00
_cell.angle_beta   90.00
_cell.angle_gamma   90.00
#
_symmetry.space_group_name_H-M   'P 1'
#
loop_
_entity.id
_entity.type
_entity.pdbx_description
1 polymer ?
#
loop_
_entity_poly.entity_id
_entity_poly.type
_entity_poly.pdbx_seq_one_letter_code
_entity_poly.pdbx_strand_id
1 'polypeptide(L)'
;MKTRLLSIGLTLIFLSLMSCGQSRQDKTETIINMLNLVETQKTSYQFRIESLKYQATGEDSVRILELEKMLSDEEIVKRISVSFDEILSDKELNDMYNFVQSSAYEKLFKSGELFKAISIQFSDINDEIDNITKNFSEQVERPSNRFKPIPIDKENGFYATVDYNYSMESSDIKWEEKPSLTSKDILEVKKVWGSYDEQSEISILFTKEGAKKFQILTKENIGKPLAIVVANRIVSMPTVNSEIIGGRANISGDFSEEEIDEMIKILKKKN
;
A
#
# COMPACT_ATOMS: atom_id res chain seq x y z
N MET A 1 43.08 2.63 -50.10
CA MET A 1 42.69 1.22 -50.43
C MET A 1 42.59 0.48 -49.11
N LYS A 2 41.37 0.19 -48.58
CA LYS A 2 40.65 -1.10 -48.71
C LYS A 2 41.61 -2.29 -48.47
N THR A 3 41.43 -3.12 -47.44
CA THR A 3 40.27 -4.03 -47.28
C THR A 3 40.09 -4.53 -45.83
N ARG A 4 38.81 -4.73 -45.47
CA ARG A 4 38.32 -5.45 -44.28
C ARG A 4 38.57 -6.96 -44.42
N LEU A 5 38.83 -7.65 -43.31
CA LEU A 5 38.38 -9.03 -43.10
C LEU A 5 37.62 -9.08 -41.76
N LEU A 6 36.30 -9.21 -41.86
CA LEU A 6 35.45 -9.65 -40.75
C LEU A 6 35.68 -11.16 -40.58
N SER A 7 36.15 -11.61 -39.41
CA SER A 7 36.02 -13.01 -39.03
C SER A 7 34.65 -13.21 -38.40
N ILE A 8 33.83 -13.99 -39.09
CA ILE A 8 32.50 -14.45 -38.71
C ILE A 8 32.60 -15.23 -37.40
N GLY A 9 32.04 -14.67 -36.33
CA GLY A 9 31.84 -15.36 -35.06
C GLY A 9 30.71 -16.37 -35.19
N LEU A 10 31.12 -17.62 -35.32
CA LEU A 10 30.37 -18.87 -35.30
C LEU A 10 29.04 -18.84 -34.50
N THR A 11 27.90 -18.70 -35.19
CA THR A 11 26.58 -19.00 -34.64
C THR A 11 26.46 -20.52 -34.52
N LEU A 12 26.64 -21.06 -33.31
CA LEU A 12 26.41 -22.47 -33.01
C LEU A 12 24.89 -22.74 -33.04
N ILE A 13 24.44 -23.20 -34.21
CA ILE A 13 23.15 -23.87 -34.40
C ILE A 13 23.25 -25.23 -33.69
N PHE A 14 22.62 -25.36 -32.53
CA PHE A 14 22.22 -26.66 -32.01
C PHE A 14 20.80 -26.94 -32.47
N LEU A 15 20.68 -27.56 -33.65
CA LEU A 15 19.52 -28.40 -33.96
C LEU A 15 19.78 -29.77 -33.34
N SER A 16 19.07 -30.10 -32.27
CA SER A 16 18.78 -31.49 -31.93
C SER A 16 17.27 -31.66 -31.89
N LEU A 17 16.77 -32.38 -32.88
CA LEU A 17 15.42 -32.93 -32.93
C LEU A 17 15.18 -33.80 -31.68
N MET A 18 14.48 -33.24 -30.70
CA MET A 18 13.51 -34.02 -29.93
C MET A 18 12.15 -33.38 -30.19
N SER A 19 11.32 -34.06 -30.98
CA SER A 19 9.87 -33.96 -30.83
C SER A 19 9.50 -34.64 -29.50
N CYS A 20 9.91 -34.05 -28.38
CA CYS A 20 9.48 -34.43 -27.04
C CYS A 20 8.56 -33.30 -26.56
N GLY A 21 7.33 -33.64 -26.19
CA GLY A 21 6.46 -32.69 -25.50
C GLY A 21 7.20 -32.13 -24.28
N GLN A 22 6.95 -30.86 -23.96
CA GLN A 22 7.50 -30.24 -22.75
C GLN A 22 7.28 -31.13 -21.52
N SER A 23 8.28 -31.19 -20.65
CA SER A 23 8.20 -31.98 -19.43
C SER A 23 7.14 -31.41 -18.49
N ARG A 24 6.71 -32.22 -17.52
CA ARG A 24 5.78 -31.76 -16.47
C ARG A 24 6.32 -30.52 -15.74
N GLN A 25 7.64 -30.51 -15.48
CA GLN A 25 8.31 -29.39 -14.83
C GLN A 25 8.29 -28.14 -15.70
N ASP A 26 8.64 -28.23 -16.99
CA ASP A 26 8.64 -27.09 -17.91
C ASP A 26 7.26 -26.44 -18.02
N LYS A 27 6.21 -27.27 -18.06
CA LYS A 27 4.81 -26.81 -18.09
C LYS A 27 4.43 -26.10 -16.79
N THR A 28 4.84 -26.65 -15.65
CA THR A 28 4.61 -26.07 -14.32
C THR A 28 5.27 -24.71 -14.20
N GLU A 29 6.56 -24.60 -14.54
CA GLU A 29 7.29 -23.32 -14.51
C GLU A 29 6.67 -22.30 -15.47
N THR A 30 6.23 -22.73 -16.65
CA THR A 30 5.52 -21.86 -17.60
C THR A 30 4.23 -21.30 -16.98
N ILE A 31 3.43 -22.13 -16.33
CA ILE A 31 2.18 -21.70 -15.67
C ILE A 31 2.50 -20.74 -14.51
N ILE A 32 3.48 -21.07 -13.66
CA ILE A 32 3.91 -20.24 -12.53
C ILE A 32 4.28 -18.83 -12.99
N ASN A 33 5.07 -18.73 -14.05
CA ASN A 33 5.49 -17.47 -14.63
C ASN A 33 4.32 -16.73 -15.27
N MET A 34 3.50 -17.43 -16.05
CA MET A 34 2.39 -16.82 -16.78
C MET A 34 1.34 -16.23 -15.85
N LEU A 35 1.06 -16.89 -14.73
CA LEU A 35 0.14 -16.44 -13.69
C LEU A 35 0.80 -15.51 -12.66
N ASN A 36 2.09 -15.16 -12.83
CA ASN A 36 2.85 -14.28 -11.95
C ASN A 36 2.81 -14.72 -10.46
N LEU A 37 2.86 -16.03 -10.22
CA LEU A 37 2.69 -16.57 -8.86
C LEU A 37 3.90 -16.28 -7.96
N VAL A 38 5.10 -16.20 -8.54
CA VAL A 38 6.33 -15.87 -7.79
C VAL A 38 6.24 -14.48 -7.19
N GLU A 39 5.94 -13.47 -8.01
CA GLU A 39 5.82 -12.09 -7.53
C GLU A 39 4.65 -11.90 -6.57
N THR A 40 3.55 -12.63 -6.76
CA THR A 40 2.43 -12.65 -5.81
C THR A 40 2.88 -13.11 -4.43
N GLN A 41 3.64 -14.21 -4.35
CA GLN A 41 4.17 -14.71 -3.08
C GLN A 41 5.20 -13.74 -2.48
N LYS A 42 6.14 -13.24 -3.27
CA LYS A 42 7.15 -12.27 -2.81
C LYS A 42 6.49 -11.04 -2.20
N THR A 43 5.56 -10.44 -2.92
CA THR A 43 4.85 -9.22 -2.48
C THR A 43 4.10 -9.44 -1.17
N SER A 44 3.49 -10.63 -0.98
CA SER A 44 2.73 -10.96 0.24
C SER A 44 3.56 -10.95 1.52
N TYR A 45 4.87 -11.26 1.43
CA TYR A 45 5.78 -11.25 2.57
C TYR A 45 6.69 -10.03 2.62
N GLN A 46 6.94 -9.38 1.48
CA GLN A 46 7.89 -8.27 1.35
C GLN A 46 7.59 -7.15 2.33
N PHE A 47 6.34 -6.72 2.47
CA PHE A 47 5.96 -5.65 3.40
C PHE A 47 6.32 -5.98 4.86
N ARG A 48 6.10 -7.23 5.27
CA ARG A 48 6.40 -7.71 6.62
C ARG A 48 7.91 -7.84 6.85
N ILE A 49 8.66 -8.30 5.85
CA ILE A 49 10.12 -8.46 5.97
C ILE A 49 10.84 -7.11 5.95
N GLU A 50 10.45 -6.21 5.05
CA GLU A 50 11.03 -4.87 4.98
C GLU A 50 10.81 -4.09 6.28
N SER A 51 9.62 -4.18 6.88
CA SER A 51 9.37 -3.53 8.18
C SER A 51 10.24 -4.08 9.31
N LEU A 52 10.51 -5.39 9.33
CA LEU A 52 11.40 -6.01 10.32
C LEU A 52 12.86 -5.56 10.18
N LYS A 53 13.36 -5.30 8.96
CA LYS A 53 14.75 -4.83 8.73
C LYS A 53 15.09 -3.54 9.48
N TYR A 54 14.13 -2.63 9.62
CA TYR A 54 14.34 -1.37 10.34
C TYR A 54 14.47 -1.55 11.86
N GLN A 55 13.97 -2.67 12.39
CA GLN A 55 13.89 -2.94 13.82
C GLN A 55 14.92 -3.96 14.29
N ALA A 56 15.28 -4.94 13.44
CA ALA A 56 16.15 -6.04 13.80
C ALA A 56 17.60 -5.61 14.06
N THR A 57 18.23 -6.29 15.02
CA THR A 57 19.64 -6.11 15.36
C THR A 57 20.27 -7.47 15.68
N GLY A 58 21.60 -7.58 15.55
CA GLY A 58 22.31 -8.80 15.91
C GLY A 58 21.84 -10.03 15.12
N GLU A 59 21.49 -11.10 15.82
CA GLU A 59 21.09 -12.38 15.23
C GLU A 59 19.81 -12.28 14.39
N ASP A 60 18.86 -11.42 14.77
CA ASP A 60 17.61 -11.27 14.02
C ASP A 60 17.83 -10.62 12.65
N SER A 61 18.86 -9.75 12.51
CA SER A 61 19.24 -9.21 11.20
C SER A 61 19.76 -10.32 10.27
N VAL A 62 20.45 -11.34 10.81
CA VAL A 62 20.93 -12.50 10.04
C VAL A 62 19.75 -13.38 9.62
N ARG A 63 18.82 -13.64 10.53
CA ARG A 63 17.61 -14.43 10.23
C ARG A 63 16.75 -13.77 9.16
N ILE A 64 16.67 -12.43 9.12
CA ILE A 64 15.97 -11.73 8.04
C ILE A 64 16.62 -11.98 6.68
N LEU A 65 17.95 -11.94 6.58
CA LEU A 65 18.66 -12.27 5.34
C LEU A 65 18.40 -13.73 4.90
N GLU A 66 18.23 -14.65 5.86
CA GLU A 66 17.83 -16.03 5.57
C GLU A 66 16.39 -16.11 5.04
N LEU A 67 15.45 -15.38 5.64
CA LEU A 67 14.08 -15.29 5.13
C LEU A 67 14.03 -14.76 3.70
N GLU A 68 14.85 -13.76 3.36
CA GLU A 68 14.95 -13.26 1.99
C GLU A 68 15.46 -14.32 1.02
N LYS A 69 16.43 -15.15 1.42
CA LYS A 69 16.89 -16.29 0.61
C LYS A 69 15.79 -17.33 0.43
N MET A 70 15.00 -17.60 1.47
CA MET A 70 13.84 -18.50 1.38
C MET A 70 12.75 -17.98 0.44
N LEU A 71 12.75 -16.68 0.14
CA LEU A 71 11.85 -16.02 -0.80
C LEU A 71 12.52 -15.66 -2.14
N SER A 72 13.67 -16.26 -2.43
CA SER A 72 14.25 -16.20 -3.77
C SER A 72 13.30 -16.83 -4.81
N ASP A 73 13.38 -16.35 -6.04
CA ASP A 73 12.52 -16.83 -7.13
C ASP A 73 12.62 -18.36 -7.29
N GLU A 74 13.83 -18.91 -7.25
CA GLU A 74 14.10 -20.35 -7.34
C GLU A 74 13.40 -21.15 -6.22
N GLU A 75 13.52 -20.70 -4.97
CA GLU A 75 12.94 -21.41 -3.83
C GLU A 75 11.40 -21.30 -3.83
N ILE A 76 10.86 -20.16 -4.26
CA ILE A 76 9.41 -19.99 -4.41
C ILE A 76 8.87 -20.88 -5.52
N VAL A 77 9.51 -20.90 -6.69
CA VAL A 77 9.15 -21.81 -7.80
C VAL A 77 9.13 -23.25 -7.30
N LYS A 78 10.18 -23.68 -6.61
CA LYS A 78 10.27 -25.04 -6.04
C LYS A 78 9.10 -25.36 -5.10
N ARG A 79 8.77 -24.45 -4.18
CA ARG A 79 7.64 -24.63 -3.23
C ARG A 79 6.30 -24.71 -3.94
N ILE A 80 6.07 -23.85 -4.94
CA ILE A 80 4.82 -23.86 -5.72
C ILE A 80 4.74 -25.14 -6.57
N SER A 81 5.84 -25.57 -7.20
CA SER A 81 5.89 -26.79 -8.00
C SER A 81 5.51 -28.03 -7.18
N VAL A 82 5.93 -28.12 -5.91
CA VAL A 82 5.48 -29.20 -5.00
C VAL A 82 3.95 -29.20 -4.87
N SER A 83 3.32 -28.03 -4.69
CA SER A 83 1.86 -27.93 -4.60
C SER A 83 1.17 -28.35 -5.91
N PHE A 84 1.76 -28.02 -7.07
CA PHE A 84 1.25 -28.44 -8.37
C PHE A 84 1.33 -29.97 -8.53
N ASP A 85 2.41 -30.60 -8.09
CA ASP A 85 2.60 -32.05 -8.11
C ASP A 85 1.65 -32.80 -7.16
N GLU A 86 1.37 -32.22 -6.00
CA GLU A 86 0.45 -32.80 -5.02
C GLU A 86 -1.02 -32.70 -5.45
N ILE A 87 -1.40 -31.62 -6.13
CA ILE A 87 -2.82 -31.28 -6.36
C ILE A 87 -3.27 -31.62 -7.78
N LEU A 88 -2.43 -31.42 -8.80
CA LEU A 88 -2.86 -31.50 -10.20
C LEU A 88 -2.44 -32.81 -10.86
N SER A 89 -3.41 -33.48 -11.50
CA SER A 89 -3.11 -34.55 -12.44
C SER A 89 -2.37 -34.04 -13.68
N ASP A 90 -1.70 -34.93 -14.42
CA ASP A 90 -1.07 -34.57 -15.70
C ASP A 90 -2.06 -33.96 -16.69
N LYS A 91 -3.32 -34.43 -16.68
CA LYS A 91 -4.36 -33.90 -17.56
C LYS A 91 -4.68 -32.45 -17.20
N GLU A 92 -4.93 -32.16 -15.93
CA GLU A 92 -5.27 -30.80 -15.48
C GLU A 92 -4.11 -29.84 -15.69
N LEU A 93 -2.87 -30.27 -15.43
CA LEU A 93 -1.69 -29.48 -15.72
C LEU A 93 -1.58 -29.14 -17.22
N ASN A 94 -1.83 -30.11 -18.10
CA ASN A 94 -1.84 -29.89 -19.54
C ASN A 94 -2.94 -28.91 -19.97
N ASP A 95 -4.14 -29.04 -19.39
CA ASP A 95 -5.26 -28.13 -19.66
C ASP A 95 -4.92 -26.70 -19.25
N MET A 96 -4.33 -26.52 -18.05
CA MET A 96 -3.84 -25.21 -17.58
C MET A 96 -2.72 -24.66 -18.46
N TYR A 97 -1.75 -25.50 -18.83
CA TYR A 97 -0.61 -25.11 -19.67
C TYR A 97 -1.06 -24.63 -21.06
N ASN A 98 -2.04 -25.32 -21.66
CA ASN A 98 -2.64 -24.90 -22.92
C ASN A 98 -3.45 -23.61 -22.77
N PHE A 99 -4.17 -23.46 -21.64
CA PHE A 99 -4.97 -22.28 -21.36
C PHE A 99 -4.11 -21.02 -21.23
N VAL A 100 -3.04 -21.04 -20.42
CA VAL A 100 -2.20 -19.85 -20.17
C VAL A 100 -1.45 -19.34 -21.41
N GLN A 101 -1.33 -20.18 -22.44
CA GLN A 101 -0.75 -19.80 -23.74
C GLN A 101 -1.80 -19.43 -24.80
N SER A 102 -3.08 -19.60 -24.48
CA SER A 102 -4.15 -19.31 -25.43
C SER A 102 -4.36 -17.81 -25.61
N SER A 103 -4.91 -17.43 -26.77
CA SER A 103 -5.36 -16.05 -27.00
C SER A 103 -6.51 -15.63 -26.07
N ALA A 104 -7.24 -16.58 -25.49
CA ALA A 104 -8.26 -16.31 -24.48
C ALA A 104 -7.63 -15.82 -23.17
N TYR A 105 -6.54 -16.45 -22.71
CA TYR A 105 -5.79 -15.99 -21.55
C TYR A 105 -5.25 -14.58 -21.76
N GLU A 106 -4.67 -14.30 -22.93
CA GLU A 106 -4.15 -12.98 -23.26
C GLU A 106 -5.24 -11.89 -23.16
N LYS A 107 -6.43 -12.14 -23.72
CA LYS A 107 -7.56 -11.20 -23.68
C LYS A 107 -8.17 -11.01 -22.30
N LEU A 108 -8.16 -12.06 -21.49
CA LEU A 108 -8.72 -12.03 -20.14
C LEU A 108 -7.76 -11.37 -19.14
N PHE A 109 -6.50 -11.77 -19.12
CA PHE A 109 -5.59 -11.47 -18.02
C PHE A 109 -4.46 -10.51 -18.37
N LYS A 110 -4.05 -10.39 -19.64
CA LYS A 110 -2.95 -9.50 -20.03
C LYS A 110 -3.40 -8.19 -20.67
N SER A 111 -4.17 -8.26 -21.75
CA SER A 111 -4.55 -7.05 -22.49
C SER A 111 -5.62 -6.25 -21.77
N GLY A 112 -6.38 -6.89 -20.88
CA GLY A 112 -7.53 -6.29 -20.20
C GLY A 112 -8.65 -5.86 -21.17
N GLU A 113 -8.56 -6.25 -22.44
CA GLU A 113 -9.48 -5.81 -23.50
C GLU A 113 -10.93 -6.19 -23.17
N LEU A 114 -11.16 -7.39 -22.64
CA LEU A 114 -12.51 -7.82 -22.26
C LEU A 114 -13.06 -6.96 -21.12
N PHE A 115 -12.29 -6.74 -20.05
CA PHE A 115 -12.72 -5.93 -18.92
C PHE A 115 -12.94 -4.48 -19.32
N LYS A 116 -12.10 -3.94 -20.22
CA LYS A 116 -12.31 -2.61 -20.81
C LYS A 116 -13.61 -2.55 -21.62
N ALA A 117 -13.85 -3.54 -22.48
CA ALA A 117 -15.08 -3.62 -23.28
C ALA A 117 -16.33 -3.72 -22.38
N ILE A 118 -16.27 -4.52 -21.32
CA ILE A 118 -17.32 -4.62 -20.30
C ILE A 118 -17.52 -3.25 -19.64
N SER A 119 -16.46 -2.62 -19.15
CA SER A 119 -16.53 -1.30 -18.49
C SER A 119 -17.17 -0.23 -19.36
N ILE A 120 -16.94 -0.26 -20.68
CA ILE A 120 -17.58 0.66 -21.63
C ILE A 120 -19.10 0.45 -21.69
N GLN A 121 -19.60 -0.77 -21.52
CA GLN A 121 -21.05 -1.03 -21.53
C GLN A 121 -21.79 -0.44 -20.33
N PHE A 122 -21.07 0.01 -19.29
CA PHE A 122 -21.63 0.64 -18.10
C PHE A 122 -21.28 2.13 -18.01
N SER A 123 -20.75 2.74 -19.09
CA SER A 123 -20.36 4.15 -19.05
C SER A 123 -21.55 5.08 -18.86
N ASP A 124 -22.73 4.72 -19.35
CA ASP A 124 -23.98 5.45 -19.17
C ASP A 124 -24.37 5.60 -17.69
N ILE A 125 -24.16 4.55 -16.89
CA ILE A 125 -24.37 4.58 -15.45
C ILE A 125 -23.35 5.49 -14.78
N ASN A 126 -22.08 5.42 -15.18
CA ASN A 126 -21.05 6.32 -14.66
C ASN A 126 -21.35 7.77 -15.01
N ASP A 127 -21.77 8.04 -16.25
CA ASP A 127 -22.16 9.37 -16.72
C ASP A 127 -23.36 9.91 -15.92
N GLU A 128 -24.36 9.07 -15.62
CA GLU A 128 -25.50 9.45 -14.78
C GLU A 128 -25.09 9.70 -13.32
N ILE A 129 -24.20 8.87 -12.75
CA ILE A 129 -23.63 9.10 -11.42
C ILE A 129 -22.87 10.43 -11.40
N ASP A 130 -22.07 10.73 -12.42
CA ASP A 130 -21.31 11.97 -12.55
C ASP A 130 -22.26 13.18 -12.68
N ASN A 131 -23.33 13.07 -13.47
CA ASN A 131 -24.36 14.10 -13.59
C ASN A 131 -25.09 14.36 -12.27
N ILE A 132 -25.49 13.31 -11.57
CA ILE A 132 -26.11 13.39 -10.24
C ILE A 132 -25.13 14.03 -9.25
N THR A 133 -23.87 13.60 -9.25
CA THR A 133 -22.81 14.13 -8.38
C THR A 133 -22.54 15.61 -8.66
N LYS A 134 -22.53 16.00 -9.94
CA LYS A 134 -22.39 17.39 -10.36
C LYS A 134 -23.57 18.24 -9.91
N ASN A 135 -24.79 17.74 -10.04
CA ASN A 135 -26.00 18.43 -9.57
C ASN A 135 -25.98 18.62 -8.04
N PHE A 136 -25.46 17.65 -7.29
CA PHE A 136 -25.21 17.82 -5.86
C PHE A 136 -24.11 18.84 -5.58
N SER A 137 -23.05 18.89 -6.40
CA SER A 137 -21.96 19.86 -6.22
C SER A 137 -22.35 21.31 -6.49
N GLU A 138 -23.40 21.55 -7.30
CA GLU A 138 -23.89 22.88 -7.66
C GLU A 138 -25.03 23.39 -6.74
N GLN A 139 -25.80 22.51 -6.10
CA GLN A 139 -27.00 22.89 -5.32
C GLN A 139 -26.96 22.53 -3.83
N VAL A 140 -25.90 21.87 -3.37
CA VAL A 140 -25.73 21.54 -1.95
C VAL A 140 -24.44 22.21 -1.51
N GLU A 141 -24.49 23.10 -0.51
CA GLU A 141 -23.31 23.36 0.32
C GLU A 141 -22.79 21.98 0.70
N ARG A 142 -21.67 21.52 0.10
CA ARG A 142 -21.08 20.21 0.38
C ARG A 142 -21.20 20.03 1.89
N PRO A 143 -21.97 19.07 2.43
CA PRO A 143 -21.98 18.88 3.86
C PRO A 143 -20.54 18.57 4.20
N SER A 144 -19.85 19.57 4.76
CA SER A 144 -18.50 19.43 5.23
C SER A 144 -18.61 18.58 6.48
N ASN A 145 -18.77 17.26 6.28
CA ASN A 145 -18.37 16.26 7.26
C ASN A 145 -16.84 16.25 7.42
N ARG A 146 -16.16 17.30 6.96
CA ARG A 146 -14.78 17.61 7.28
C ARG A 146 -14.74 18.12 8.72
N PHE A 147 -13.78 17.57 9.44
CA PHE A 147 -13.60 17.82 10.85
C PHE A 147 -13.49 19.32 11.13
N LYS A 148 -14.43 19.89 11.90
CA LYS A 148 -14.33 21.27 12.37
C LYS A 148 -13.39 21.31 13.57
N PRO A 149 -12.33 22.14 13.56
CA PRO A 149 -11.39 22.16 14.67
C PRO A 149 -12.07 22.45 16.01
N ILE A 150 -11.74 21.67 17.03
CA ILE A 150 -12.32 21.79 18.38
C ILE A 150 -11.29 22.48 19.30
N PRO A 151 -11.58 23.66 19.88
CA PRO A 151 -10.65 24.32 20.80
C PRO A 151 -10.29 23.43 22.00
N ILE A 152 -9.01 23.36 22.36
CA ILE A 152 -8.52 22.62 23.52
C ILE A 152 -7.23 23.23 24.08
N ASP A 153 -7.11 23.32 25.39
CA ASP A 153 -5.89 23.80 26.05
C ASP A 153 -4.93 22.62 26.34
N LYS A 154 -4.29 22.12 25.27
CA LYS A 154 -3.33 21.01 25.30
C LYS A 154 -2.15 21.30 24.38
N GLU A 155 -0.99 20.74 24.72
CA GLU A 155 0.19 20.87 23.86
C GLU A 155 0.01 20.17 22.51
N ASN A 156 0.77 20.60 21.49
CA ASN A 156 0.68 20.01 20.16
C ASN A 156 1.14 18.55 20.16
N GLY A 157 0.32 17.66 19.60
CA GLY A 157 0.65 16.24 19.60
C GLY A 157 -0.51 15.32 19.24
N PHE A 158 -0.23 14.02 19.35
CA PHE A 158 -1.19 12.94 19.14
C PHE A 158 -1.60 12.37 20.49
N TYR A 159 -2.91 12.25 20.72
CA TYR A 159 -3.48 11.82 22.00
C TYR A 159 -4.35 10.59 21.81
N ALA A 160 -4.17 9.61 22.70
CA ALA A 160 -5.09 8.48 22.85
C ALA A 160 -6.38 8.93 23.56
N THR A 161 -7.44 8.14 23.37
CA THR A 161 -8.71 8.34 24.05
C THR A 161 -8.76 7.64 25.40
N VAL A 162 -9.54 8.21 26.32
CA VAL A 162 -9.82 7.66 27.65
C VAL A 162 -11.28 7.24 27.72
N ASP A 163 -11.53 6.00 28.16
CA ASP A 163 -12.87 5.44 28.40
C ASP A 163 -13.85 5.57 27.20
N TYR A 164 -13.33 5.46 25.97
CA TYR A 164 -14.13 5.64 24.76
C TYR A 164 -15.24 4.59 24.61
N ASN A 165 -16.44 5.08 24.31
CA ASN A 165 -17.58 4.29 23.87
C ASN A 165 -18.08 4.81 22.52
N TYR A 166 -18.39 3.91 21.59
CA TYR A 166 -18.86 4.22 20.23
C TYR A 166 -20.13 5.09 20.19
N SER A 167 -20.95 5.09 21.25
CA SER A 167 -22.15 5.93 21.33
C SER A 167 -21.90 7.36 21.81
N MET A 168 -20.65 7.75 22.09
CA MET A 168 -20.31 9.10 22.56
C MET A 168 -20.28 10.10 21.40
N GLU A 169 -20.80 11.30 21.65
CA GLU A 169 -20.59 12.43 20.74
C GLU A 169 -19.13 12.86 20.74
N SER A 170 -18.66 13.40 19.62
CA SER A 170 -17.25 13.82 19.44
C SER A 170 -16.78 14.85 20.48
N SER A 171 -17.68 15.71 20.96
CA SER A 171 -17.39 16.71 22.01
C SER A 171 -17.16 16.12 23.38
N ASP A 172 -17.64 14.90 23.63
CA ASP A 172 -17.64 14.26 24.95
C ASP A 172 -16.43 13.32 25.12
N ILE A 173 -15.69 13.07 24.04
CA ILE A 173 -14.51 12.21 24.05
C ILE A 173 -13.43 12.83 24.92
N LYS A 174 -12.92 12.04 25.85
CA LYS A 174 -11.81 12.41 26.73
C LYS A 174 -10.48 11.95 26.13
N TRP A 175 -9.46 12.76 26.31
CA TRP A 175 -8.11 12.54 25.81
C TRP A 175 -7.16 12.33 26.98
N GLU A 176 -6.10 11.55 26.77
CA GLU A 176 -5.05 11.42 27.76
C GLU A 176 -4.46 12.79 28.16
N GLU A 177 -3.92 12.85 29.38
CA GLU A 177 -3.36 14.09 29.92
C GLU A 177 -2.17 14.57 29.08
N LYS A 178 -1.30 13.64 28.69
CA LYS A 178 -0.08 13.88 27.91
C LYS A 178 -0.20 13.30 26.49
N PRO A 179 0.44 13.92 25.49
CA PRO A 179 0.49 13.37 24.16
C PRO A 179 1.38 12.13 24.12
N SER A 180 0.97 11.15 23.32
CA SER A 180 1.78 9.97 23.00
C SER A 180 2.89 10.32 22.01
N LEU A 181 2.68 11.32 21.14
CA LEU A 181 3.69 11.88 20.24
C LEU A 181 3.61 13.40 20.18
N THR A 182 4.77 14.04 20.03
CA THR A 182 4.92 15.50 19.94
C THR A 182 5.71 15.89 18.68
N SER A 183 5.86 17.19 18.41
CA SER A 183 6.72 17.70 17.34
C SER A 183 8.19 17.20 17.41
N LYS A 184 8.67 16.76 18.58
CA LYS A 184 10.01 16.15 18.74
C LYS A 184 10.14 14.81 18.02
N ASP A 185 9.03 14.09 17.90
CA ASP A 185 8.97 12.77 17.28
C ASP A 185 8.84 12.85 15.75
N ILE A 186 8.71 14.06 15.20
CA ILE A 186 8.54 14.31 13.76
C ILE A 186 9.90 14.52 13.09
N LEU A 187 10.12 13.78 12.01
CA LEU A 187 11.27 13.94 11.11
C LEU A 187 11.00 14.98 10.03
N GLU A 188 9.82 14.92 9.40
CA GLU A 188 9.45 15.77 8.28
C GLU A 188 7.95 16.09 8.27
N VAL A 189 7.61 17.31 7.86
CA VAL A 189 6.23 17.77 7.63
C VAL A 189 6.17 18.48 6.28
N LYS A 190 5.24 18.07 5.42
CA LYS A 190 5.05 18.60 4.06
C LYS A 190 3.58 18.81 3.77
N LYS A 191 3.29 19.87 3.01
CA LYS A 191 2.02 20.00 2.28
C LYS A 191 2.02 19.04 1.10
N VAL A 192 0.97 18.25 0.95
CA VAL A 192 0.78 17.30 -0.16
C VAL A 192 -0.60 17.50 -0.77
N TRP A 193 -0.79 17.13 -2.03
CA TRP A 193 -2.12 17.19 -2.66
C TRP A 193 -2.93 15.94 -2.30
N GLY A 194 -4.14 16.12 -1.77
CA GLY A 194 -5.06 15.05 -1.44
C GLY A 194 -5.45 14.25 -2.69
N SER A 195 -5.53 12.93 -2.57
CA SER A 195 -5.81 12.04 -3.70
C SER A 195 -7.29 11.99 -4.10
N TYR A 196 -8.20 12.53 -3.29
CA TYR A 196 -9.64 12.33 -3.43
C TYR A 196 -10.47 13.62 -3.53
N ASP A 197 -9.96 14.77 -3.07
CA ASP A 197 -10.80 15.95 -2.85
C ASP A 197 -10.20 17.29 -3.32
N GLU A 198 -9.13 17.22 -4.13
CA GLU A 198 -8.42 18.36 -4.73
C GLU A 198 -7.93 19.43 -3.72
N GLN A 199 -7.80 19.08 -2.44
CA GLN A 199 -7.32 19.98 -1.40
C GLN A 199 -5.97 19.54 -0.83
N SER A 200 -5.23 20.51 -0.30
CA SER A 200 -3.95 20.28 0.36
C SER A 200 -4.13 19.55 1.70
N GLU A 201 -3.31 18.53 1.94
CA GLU A 201 -3.18 17.82 3.21
C GLU A 201 -1.79 18.06 3.83
N ILE A 202 -1.65 17.78 5.12
CA ILE A 202 -0.34 17.77 5.79
C ILE A 202 0.12 16.33 5.97
N SER A 203 1.21 15.96 5.27
CA SER A 203 1.89 14.69 5.48
C SER A 203 2.99 14.83 6.53
N ILE A 204 3.00 13.91 7.48
CA ILE A 204 3.96 13.79 8.57
C ILE A 204 4.74 12.49 8.40
N LEU A 205 6.05 12.58 8.48
CA LEU A 205 6.96 11.45 8.62
C LEU A 205 7.62 11.55 10.00
N PHE A 206 7.47 10.53 10.82
CA PHE A 206 8.08 10.45 12.15
C PHE A 206 9.55 10.02 12.08
N THR A 207 10.31 10.33 13.14
CA THR A 207 11.65 9.76 13.36
C THR A 207 11.56 8.26 13.61
N LYS A 208 12.69 7.54 13.70
CA LYS A 208 12.68 6.11 14.01
C LYS A 208 11.99 5.82 15.36
N GLU A 209 12.28 6.63 16.36
CA GLU A 209 11.69 6.55 17.69
C GLU A 209 10.21 6.94 17.66
N GLY A 210 9.87 8.02 16.93
CA GLY A 210 8.49 8.45 16.75
C GLY A 210 7.64 7.40 16.01
N ALA A 211 8.17 6.76 14.98
CA ALA A 211 7.51 5.70 14.24
C ALA A 211 7.15 4.50 15.15
N LYS A 212 8.05 4.13 16.07
CA LYS A 212 7.77 3.09 17.08
C LYS A 212 6.67 3.51 18.05
N LYS A 213 6.70 4.75 18.54
CA LYS A 213 5.62 5.29 19.39
C LYS A 213 4.28 5.32 18.67
N PHE A 214 4.26 5.74 17.41
CA PHE A 214 3.05 5.79 16.59
C PHE A 214 2.48 4.40 16.29
N GLN A 215 3.36 3.43 16.03
CA GLN A 215 2.98 2.03 15.91
C GLN A 215 2.31 1.51 17.19
N ILE A 216 2.90 1.76 18.37
CA ILE A 216 2.32 1.37 19.66
C ILE A 216 0.98 2.07 19.89
N LEU A 217 0.92 3.39 19.69
CA LEU A 217 -0.30 4.19 19.84
C LEU A 217 -1.44 3.62 18.99
N THR A 218 -1.20 3.36 17.71
CA THR A 218 -2.24 2.86 16.79
C THR A 218 -2.63 1.42 17.13
N LYS A 219 -1.68 0.57 17.49
CA LYS A 219 -1.96 -0.81 17.91
C LYS A 219 -2.86 -0.88 19.15
N GLU A 220 -2.63 -0.03 20.13
CA GLU A 220 -3.39 -0.02 21.39
C GLU A 220 -4.77 0.66 21.27
N ASN A 221 -5.01 1.39 20.17
CA ASN A 221 -6.22 2.20 19.97
C ASN A 221 -7.04 1.77 18.74
N ILE A 222 -6.89 0.54 18.24
CA ILE A 222 -7.73 0.02 17.15
C ILE A 222 -9.22 0.14 17.52
N GLY A 223 -10.00 0.70 16.60
CA GLY A 223 -11.43 1.00 16.76
C GLY A 223 -11.73 2.27 17.55
N LYS A 224 -10.72 3.01 18.01
CA LYS A 224 -10.87 4.26 18.78
C LYS A 224 -10.33 5.46 17.99
N PRO A 225 -10.86 6.67 18.20
CA PRO A 225 -10.29 7.87 17.62
C PRO A 225 -8.98 8.27 18.30
N LEU A 226 -8.11 8.96 17.57
CA LEU A 226 -6.94 9.66 18.09
C LEU A 226 -7.10 11.15 17.85
N ALA A 227 -6.89 11.98 18.86
CA ALA A 227 -6.87 13.43 18.63
C ALA A 227 -5.51 13.88 18.11
N ILE A 228 -5.52 14.68 17.05
CA ILE A 228 -4.36 15.42 16.58
C ILE A 228 -4.54 16.87 17.00
N VAL A 229 -3.70 17.37 17.90
CA VAL A 229 -3.76 18.72 18.44
C VAL A 229 -2.69 19.59 17.81
N VAL A 230 -3.10 20.72 17.22
CA VAL A 230 -2.21 21.75 16.68
C VAL A 230 -2.80 23.12 16.98
N ALA A 231 -1.98 24.04 17.48
CA ALA A 231 -2.38 25.42 17.80
C ALA A 231 -3.58 25.50 18.77
N ASN A 232 -3.55 24.72 19.86
CA ASN A 232 -4.62 24.66 20.88
C ASN A 232 -5.99 24.30 20.28
N ARG A 233 -6.00 23.52 19.21
CA ARG A 233 -7.19 22.97 18.58
C ARG A 233 -6.95 21.50 18.26
N ILE A 234 -7.94 20.65 18.52
CA ILE A 234 -8.02 19.36 17.84
C ILE A 234 -8.30 19.69 16.38
N VAL A 235 -7.43 19.26 15.48
CA VAL A 235 -7.54 19.53 14.03
C VAL A 235 -8.02 18.30 13.27
N SER A 236 -7.91 17.11 13.86
CA SER A 236 -8.40 15.86 13.28
C SER A 236 -8.63 14.81 14.38
N MET A 237 -9.60 13.92 14.17
CA MET A 237 -9.92 12.80 15.06
C MET A 237 -10.11 11.48 14.29
N PRO A 238 -9.09 10.97 13.58
CA PRO A 238 -9.24 9.75 12.81
C PRO A 238 -9.45 8.53 13.73
N THR A 239 -10.39 7.67 13.36
CA THR A 239 -10.53 6.33 13.95
C THR A 239 -9.41 5.43 13.46
N VAL A 240 -8.73 4.75 14.38
CA VAL A 240 -7.67 3.81 14.02
C VAL A 240 -8.28 2.51 13.53
N ASN A 241 -8.06 2.18 12.26
CA ASN A 241 -8.59 0.96 11.66
C ASN A 241 -7.63 -0.24 11.81
N SER A 242 -6.33 0.02 11.88
CA SER A 242 -5.29 -1.01 12.03
C SER A 242 -4.04 -0.41 12.66
N GLU A 243 -3.14 -1.27 13.16
CA GLU A 243 -1.78 -0.88 13.51
C GLU A 243 -1.09 -0.24 12.29
N ILE A 244 -0.46 0.93 12.48
CA ILE A 244 0.24 1.64 11.41
C ILE A 244 1.75 1.46 11.58
N ILE A 245 2.33 0.73 10.64
CA ILE A 245 3.77 0.47 10.56
C ILE A 245 4.38 1.45 9.55
N GLY A 246 5.57 1.99 9.82
CA GLY A 246 6.30 2.86 8.90
C GLY A 246 6.26 4.37 9.24
N GLY A 247 5.56 4.76 10.29
CA GLY A 247 5.69 6.10 10.88
C GLY A 247 5.24 7.25 9.99
N ARG A 248 4.19 7.05 9.19
CA ARG A 248 3.56 8.11 8.39
C ARG A 248 2.15 8.40 8.88
N ALA A 249 1.79 9.67 8.91
CA ALA A 249 0.44 10.13 9.21
C ALA A 249 0.06 11.29 8.29
N ASN A 250 -1.22 11.43 8.00
CA ASN A 250 -1.76 12.58 7.27
C ASN A 250 -2.76 13.32 8.16
N ILE A 251 -2.77 14.65 8.07
CA ILE A 251 -3.79 15.51 8.64
C ILE A 251 -4.56 16.13 7.48
N SER A 252 -5.85 15.79 7.41
CA SER A 252 -6.81 16.35 6.46
C SER A 252 -7.96 17.03 7.21
N GLY A 253 -8.60 18.00 6.56
CA GLY A 253 -9.63 18.85 7.13
C GLY A 253 -9.94 20.02 6.22
N ASP A 254 -10.92 20.84 6.58
CA ASP A 254 -11.33 22.01 5.78
C ASP A 254 -10.47 23.23 6.14
N PHE A 255 -9.17 23.13 5.89
CA PHE A 255 -8.20 24.18 6.23
C PHE A 255 -7.96 25.11 5.04
N SER A 256 -7.78 26.40 5.31
CA SER A 256 -7.23 27.30 4.29
C SER A 256 -5.75 27.00 4.03
N GLU A 257 -5.22 27.44 2.89
CA GLU A 257 -3.79 27.32 2.58
C GLU A 257 -2.93 28.00 3.66
N GLU A 258 -3.38 29.12 4.20
CA GLU A 258 -2.72 29.83 5.30
C GLU A 258 -2.74 29.01 6.61
N GLU A 259 -3.87 28.37 6.93
CA GLU A 259 -3.96 27.50 8.11
C GLU A 259 -3.04 26.28 7.99
N ILE A 260 -2.96 25.68 6.80
CA ILE A 260 -2.03 24.57 6.53
C ILE A 260 -0.58 25.01 6.73
N ASP A 261 -0.20 26.16 6.17
CA ASP A 261 1.16 26.67 6.29
C ASP A 261 1.50 27.03 7.74
N GLU A 262 0.56 27.57 8.52
CA GLU A 262 0.71 27.82 9.95
C GLU A 262 0.90 26.51 10.73
N MET A 263 0.04 25.52 10.50
CA MET A 263 0.14 24.21 11.14
C MET A 263 1.47 23.52 10.84
N ILE A 264 1.94 23.57 9.59
CA ILE A 264 3.25 23.04 9.20
C ILE A 264 4.37 23.73 9.97
N LYS A 265 4.32 25.06 10.09
CA LYS A 265 5.32 25.82 10.85
C LYS A 265 5.35 25.42 12.32
N ILE A 266 4.18 25.22 12.93
CA ILE A 266 4.04 24.78 14.33
C ILE A 266 4.58 23.36 14.51
N LEU A 267 4.22 22.43 13.63
CA LEU A 267 4.64 21.03 13.70
C LEU A 267 6.14 20.85 13.45
N LYS A 268 6.77 21.73 12.67
CA LYS A 268 8.24 21.76 12.48
C LYS A 268 9.00 22.29 13.68
N LYS A 269 8.35 23.03 14.58
CA LYS A 269 9.01 23.61 15.74
C LYS A 269 9.26 22.53 16.79
N LYS A 270 10.53 22.15 16.95
CA LYS A 270 11.01 21.32 18.05
C LYS A 270 11.09 22.19 19.32
N ASN A 271 9.97 22.34 20.02
CA ASN A 271 10.02 22.76 21.45
C ASN A 271 10.60 21.61 22.27
#